data_AF-A0A1G0FXQ1-F1
#
_entry.id   AF-A0A1G0FXQ1-F1
#
_cell.length_a   1.000
_cell.length_b   1.000
_cell.length_c   1.000
_cell.angle_alpha   90.00
_cell.angle_beta   90.00
_cell.angle_gamma   90.00
#
_symmetry.space_group_name_H-M   'P 1'
#
loop_
_entity.id
_entity.type
_entity.pdbx_description
1 polymer ?
#
loop_
_entity_poly.entity_id
_entity_poly.type
_entity_poly.pdbx_seq_one_letter_code
_entity_poly.pdbx_strand_id
1 'polypeptide(L)'
;MMTLLNCWEMKNCGRESGGAKTPESGECIASIQGLGHSCWAIAGTLCGDIVQGTIAQKEGNCLLCDVYKMYNRLHGSRGKEIAKKFPQEEAAYNALVLNRLRKN
;
A
#
# COMPACT_ATOMS: atom_id res chain seq x y z
N MET A 1 -2.07 -21.90 -7.69
CA MET A 1 -2.16 -20.98 -6.54
C MET A 1 -1.99 -19.56 -7.08
N MET A 2 -2.95 -18.66 -6.92
CA MET A 2 -2.76 -17.24 -7.27
C MET A 2 -2.25 -16.50 -6.05
N THR A 3 -0.95 -16.23 -6.02
CA THR A 3 -0.31 -15.42 -4.98
C THR A 3 -0.83 -13.98 -5.05
N LEU A 4 -1.16 -13.39 -3.90
CA LEU A 4 -1.47 -11.97 -3.76
C LEU A 4 -0.16 -11.30 -3.37
N LEU A 5 0.37 -10.50 -4.29
CA LEU A 5 1.68 -9.86 -4.14
C LEU A 5 1.52 -8.50 -3.47
N ASN A 6 2.45 -8.18 -2.58
CA ASN A 6 2.59 -6.86 -1.98
C ASN A 6 3.05 -5.82 -3.02
N CYS A 7 2.91 -4.54 -2.69
CA CYS A 7 3.30 -3.46 -3.60
C CYS A 7 4.77 -3.53 -4.02
N TRP A 8 5.67 -3.90 -3.12
CA TRP A 8 7.11 -3.96 -3.41
C TRP A 8 7.47 -5.14 -4.32
N GLU A 9 6.73 -6.25 -4.26
CA GLU A 9 6.89 -7.38 -5.17
C GLU A 9 6.37 -7.03 -6.56
N MET A 10 5.18 -6.40 -6.64
CA MET A 10 4.60 -5.98 -7.93
C MET A 10 5.40 -4.88 -8.62
N LYS A 11 6.04 -3.99 -7.84
CA LYS A 11 6.82 -2.86 -8.36
C LYS A 11 8.31 -3.13 -8.41
N ASN A 12 8.77 -4.30 -7.96
CA ASN A 12 10.18 -4.65 -7.82
C ASN A 12 10.98 -3.54 -7.10
N CYS A 13 10.47 -3.11 -5.95
CA CYS A 13 10.93 -1.90 -5.26
C CYS A 13 12.23 -2.12 -4.47
N GLY A 14 12.34 -3.25 -3.76
CA GLY A 14 13.51 -3.60 -2.95
C GLY A 14 13.60 -2.89 -1.60
N ARG A 15 12.52 -2.21 -1.15
CA ARG A 15 12.43 -1.51 0.16
C ARG A 15 11.54 -2.24 1.15
N GLU A 16 11.26 -3.52 0.92
CA GLU A 16 10.68 -4.41 1.92
C GLU A 16 11.65 -4.69 3.07
N SER A 17 11.15 -5.35 4.11
CA SER A 17 11.99 -5.77 5.23
C SER A 17 13.12 -6.66 4.75
N GLY A 18 14.36 -6.23 4.99
CA GLY A 18 15.57 -6.89 4.48
C GLY A 18 15.84 -6.73 2.97
N GLY A 19 15.06 -5.89 2.27
CA GLY A 19 15.21 -5.63 0.84
C GLY A 19 16.52 -4.93 0.47
N ALA A 20 16.94 -5.08 -0.78
CA ALA A 20 18.25 -4.62 -1.28
C ALA A 20 18.45 -3.09 -1.16
N LYS A 21 17.38 -2.30 -1.25
CA LYS A 21 17.41 -0.83 -1.12
C LYS A 21 17.21 -0.33 0.31
N THR A 22 16.96 -1.22 1.28
CA THR A 22 16.75 -0.84 2.68
C THR A 22 17.99 -0.17 3.32
N PRO A 23 19.25 -0.60 3.08
CA PRO A 23 20.43 0.06 3.64
C PRO A 23 20.65 1.51 3.16
N GLU A 24 20.24 1.81 1.92
CA GLU A 24 20.47 3.12 1.28
C GLU A 24 19.28 4.07 1.41
N SER A 25 18.06 3.55 1.35
CA SER A 25 16.82 4.35 1.28
C SER A 25 15.88 4.10 2.45
N GLY A 26 16.27 3.27 3.41
CA GLY A 26 15.43 2.82 4.52
C GLY A 26 14.28 1.91 4.08
N GLU A 27 13.72 1.18 5.04
CA GLU A 27 12.56 0.31 4.80
C GLU A 27 11.30 1.15 4.50
N CYS A 28 10.48 0.67 3.57
CA CYS A 28 9.21 1.29 3.23
C CYS A 28 8.24 1.24 4.41
N ILE A 29 7.57 2.35 4.71
CA ILE A 29 6.59 2.41 5.81
C ILE A 29 5.44 1.41 5.60
N ALA A 30 5.03 1.16 4.35
CA ALA A 30 4.03 0.13 4.06
C ALA A 30 4.54 -1.29 4.34
N SER A 31 5.85 -1.55 4.22
CA SER A 31 6.46 -2.82 4.62
C SER A 31 6.46 -2.95 6.14
N ILE A 32 6.97 -1.93 6.85
CA ILE A 32 7.03 -1.89 8.32
C ILE A 32 5.65 -2.13 8.94
N GLN A 33 4.59 -1.55 8.36
CA GLN A 33 3.23 -1.69 8.88
C GLN A 33 2.46 -2.90 8.34
N GLY A 34 3.06 -3.72 7.46
CA GLY A 34 2.38 -4.85 6.84
C GLY A 34 1.18 -4.46 5.96
N LEU A 35 1.25 -3.30 5.32
CA LEU A 35 0.20 -2.71 4.47
C LEU A 35 0.53 -2.83 2.98
N GLY A 36 1.15 -3.93 2.55
CA GLY A 36 1.63 -4.09 1.18
C GLY A 36 0.52 -4.10 0.12
N HIS A 37 -0.67 -4.58 0.45
CA HIS A 37 -1.84 -4.57 -0.44
C HIS A 37 -2.68 -3.30 -0.28
N SER A 38 -2.30 -2.40 0.62
CA SER A 38 -3.05 -1.21 1.02
C SER A 38 -2.14 0.01 1.11
N CYS A 39 -1.01 0.00 0.38
CA CYS A 39 0.07 0.97 0.50
C CYS A 39 -0.33 2.42 0.16
N TRP A 40 -1.47 2.60 -0.53
CA TRP A 40 -2.07 3.91 -0.83
C TRP A 40 -2.73 4.56 0.40
N ALA A 41 -3.10 3.77 1.41
CA ALA A 41 -3.80 4.27 2.59
C ALA A 41 -2.88 5.08 3.52
N ILE A 42 -1.56 4.91 3.39
CA ILE A 42 -0.54 5.52 4.22
C ILE A 42 0.24 6.63 3.50
N ALA A 43 0.51 7.73 4.20
CA ALA A 43 1.34 8.83 3.73
C ALA A 43 2.84 8.42 3.67
N GLY A 44 3.67 9.17 2.94
CA GLY A 44 5.13 8.94 2.94
C GLY A 44 5.65 7.71 2.16
N THR A 45 4.78 6.87 1.59
CA THR A 45 5.22 5.83 0.64
C THR A 45 5.70 6.41 -0.69
N LEU A 46 6.79 5.83 -1.19
CA LEU A 46 7.42 6.09 -2.48
C LEU A 46 6.85 5.11 -3.51
N CYS A 47 6.33 5.60 -4.63
CA CYS A 47 6.00 4.77 -5.80
C CYS A 47 6.96 5.16 -6.93
N GLY A 48 7.76 4.19 -7.41
CA GLY A 48 8.74 4.43 -8.47
C GLY A 48 9.83 5.43 -8.07
N ASP A 49 10.38 5.29 -6.85
CA ASP A 49 11.49 6.11 -6.32
C ASP A 49 11.21 7.63 -6.18
N ILE A 50 9.97 8.09 -6.40
CA ILE A 50 9.58 9.51 -6.26
C ILE A 50 8.65 9.71 -5.07
N VAL A 51 8.96 10.69 -4.20
CA VAL A 51 8.08 11.10 -3.09
C VAL A 51 6.83 11.71 -3.68
N GLN A 52 5.72 10.98 -3.60
CA GLN A 52 4.43 11.45 -4.09
C GLN A 52 3.79 12.34 -3.01
N GLY A 53 3.93 13.66 -3.20
CA GLY A 53 3.58 14.78 -2.29
C GLY A 53 2.49 14.58 -1.23
N THR A 54 1.44 15.41 -1.25
CA THR A 54 0.33 15.30 -0.29
C THR A 54 -0.59 14.11 -0.65
N ILE A 55 -1.40 13.62 0.29
CA ILE A 55 -2.30 12.47 0.06
C ILE A 55 -3.22 12.68 -1.15
N ALA A 56 -3.68 13.92 -1.41
CA ALA A 56 -4.51 14.24 -2.57
C ALA A 56 -3.77 14.09 -3.91
N GLN A 57 -2.49 14.47 -3.97
CA GLN A 57 -1.62 14.22 -5.13
C GLN A 57 -1.36 12.71 -5.29
N LYS A 58 -1.34 12.00 -4.17
CA LYS A 58 -1.18 10.55 -4.10
C LYS A 58 -2.38 9.78 -4.63
N GLU A 59 -3.60 10.24 -4.37
CA GLU A 59 -4.83 9.59 -4.86
C GLU A 59 -4.87 9.55 -6.39
N GLY A 60 -4.52 10.65 -7.08
CA GLY A 60 -4.43 10.69 -8.54
C GLY A 60 -3.42 9.68 -9.12
N ASN A 61 -2.22 9.60 -8.53
CA ASN A 61 -1.20 8.65 -8.98
C ASN A 61 -1.50 7.20 -8.58
N CYS A 62 -2.20 6.99 -7.46
CA CYS A 62 -2.67 5.68 -7.06
C CYS A 62 -3.79 5.14 -7.96
N LEU A 63 -4.67 5.99 -8.52
CA LEU A 63 -5.69 5.54 -9.48
C LEU A 63 -5.09 4.82 -10.70
N LEU A 64 -3.84 5.14 -11.05
CA LEU A 64 -3.11 4.49 -12.15
C LEU A 64 -2.30 3.25 -11.72
N CYS A 65 -2.10 3.04 -10.42
CA CYS A 65 -1.27 1.97 -9.87
C CYS A 65 -1.96 0.61 -9.89
N ASP A 66 -1.27 -0.43 -10.36
CA ASP A 66 -1.80 -1.79 -10.44
C ASP A 66 -2.19 -2.37 -9.08
N VAL A 67 -1.44 -2.05 -8.03
CA VAL A 67 -1.74 -2.47 -6.65
C VAL A 67 -3.10 -1.91 -6.24
N TYR A 68 -3.34 -0.62 -6.50
CA TYR A 68 -4.61 0.04 -6.19
C TYR A 68 -5.76 -0.53 -7.04
N LYS A 69 -5.57 -0.60 -8.37
CA LYS A 69 -6.57 -1.15 -9.30
C LYS A 69 -6.94 -2.59 -8.99
N MET A 70 -6.04 -3.36 -8.39
CA MET A 70 -6.29 -4.75 -8.03
C MET A 70 -6.91 -4.88 -6.64
N TYR A 71 -6.39 -4.16 -5.64
CA TYR A 71 -6.68 -4.44 -4.23
C TYR A 71 -7.57 -3.40 -3.54
N ASN A 72 -7.95 -2.31 -4.23
CA ASN A 72 -8.91 -1.36 -3.68
C ASN A 72 -10.22 -2.07 -3.31
N ARG A 73 -10.77 -1.77 -2.13
CA ARG A 73 -11.94 -2.48 -1.58
C ARG A 73 -13.25 -2.14 -2.29
N LEU A 74 -13.33 -0.97 -2.93
CA LEU A 74 -14.52 -0.50 -3.63
C LEU A 74 -14.48 -0.82 -5.13
N HIS A 75 -13.32 -0.57 -5.76
CA HIS A 75 -13.18 -0.62 -7.22
C HIS A 75 -12.22 -1.71 -7.72
N GLY A 76 -11.49 -2.36 -6.82
CA GLY A 76 -10.46 -3.32 -7.19
C GLY A 76 -11.01 -4.72 -7.47
N SER A 77 -10.45 -5.40 -8.47
CA SER A 77 -10.88 -6.74 -8.89
C SER A 77 -10.70 -7.82 -7.81
N ARG A 78 -9.76 -7.63 -6.87
CA ARG A 78 -9.40 -8.59 -5.81
C ARG A 78 -9.46 -7.98 -4.40
N GLY A 79 -10.01 -6.78 -4.24
CA GLY A 79 -10.06 -6.10 -2.93
C GLY A 79 -10.78 -6.90 -1.84
N LYS A 80 -11.88 -7.58 -2.19
CA LYS A 80 -12.61 -8.49 -1.27
C LYS A 80 -11.76 -9.70 -0.86
N GLU A 81 -10.91 -10.18 -1.74
CA GLU A 81 -10.02 -11.32 -1.46
C GLU A 81 -8.95 -10.92 -0.44
N ILE A 82 -8.39 -9.70 -0.57
CA ILE A 82 -7.45 -9.14 0.40
C ILE A 82 -8.08 -9.05 1.79
N ALA A 83 -9.25 -8.40 1.89
CA ALA A 83 -9.95 -8.23 3.17
C ALA A 83 -10.23 -9.56 3.87
N LYS A 84 -10.51 -10.63 3.11
CA LYS A 84 -10.74 -11.97 3.64
C LYS A 84 -9.47 -12.70 4.05
N LYS A 85 -8.41 -12.62 3.25
CA LYS A 85 -7.18 -13.40 3.44
C LYS A 85 -6.16 -12.75 4.38
N PHE A 86 -6.21 -11.43 4.53
CA PHE A 86 -5.27 -10.65 5.35
C PHE A 86 -6.04 -9.80 6.38
N PRO A 87 -6.70 -10.43 7.37
CA PRO A 87 -7.55 -9.72 8.32
C PRO A 87 -6.76 -8.74 9.21
N GLN A 88 -5.49 -9.03 9.51
CA GLN A 88 -4.64 -8.11 10.27
C GLN A 88 -4.33 -6.83 9.47
N GLU A 89 -3.98 -6.97 8.19
CA GLU A 89 -3.79 -5.83 7.29
C GLU A 89 -5.09 -5.04 7.12
N GLU A 90 -6.22 -5.74 6.97
CA GLU A 90 -7.54 -5.13 6.82
C GLU A 90 -7.95 -4.32 8.06
N ALA A 91 -7.67 -4.82 9.26
CA ALA A 91 -7.90 -4.07 10.50
C ALA A 91 -7.06 -2.79 10.56
N ALA A 92 -5.78 -2.87 10.20
CA ALA A 92 -4.89 -1.72 10.13
C ALA A 92 -5.36 -0.69 9.08
N TYR A 93 -5.74 -1.16 7.89
CA TYR A 93 -6.32 -0.32 6.83
C TYR A 93 -7.57 0.42 7.32
N ASN A 94 -8.53 -0.29 7.94
CA ASN A 94 -9.76 0.33 8.44
C ASN A 94 -9.49 1.35 9.55
N ALA A 95 -8.52 1.09 10.44
CA ALA A 95 -8.11 2.07 11.44
C ALA A 95 -7.57 3.36 10.80
N LEU A 96 -6.77 3.26 9.73
CA LEU A 96 -6.29 4.42 8.98
C LEU A 96 -7.43 5.22 8.32
N VAL A 97 -8.39 4.52 7.71
CA VAL A 97 -9.56 5.16 7.08
C VAL A 97 -10.43 5.86 8.12
N LEU A 98 -10.75 5.20 9.24
CA LEU A 98 -11.54 5.78 10.32
C LEU A 98 -10.86 7.02 10.94
N ASN A 99 -9.55 6.95 11.16
CA ASN A 99 -8.79 8.10 11.65
C ASN A 99 -8.80 9.27 10.67
N ARG A 100 -8.90 9.02 9.36
CA ARG A 100 -9.05 10.06 8.34
C ARG A 100 -10.44 10.72 8.42
N LEU A 101 -11.49 9.92 8.58
CA LEU A 101 -12.87 10.42 8.73
C LEU A 101 -13.04 11.26 10.00
N ARG A 102 -12.27 10.99 11.06
CA ARG A 102 -12.33 11.75 12.33
C ARG A 102 -11.55 13.07 12.31
N LYS A 103 -10.63 13.25 11.35
CA LYS A 103 -9.75 14.43 11.24
C LYS A 103 -10.25 15.44 10.19
N ASN A 104 -11.26 15.07 9.42
CA ASN A 104 -12.03 15.93 8.52
C ASN A 104 -13.32 16.37 9.20
#